data_AF-A0A8J6ZC64-F1
#
_entry.id   AF-A0A8J6ZC64-F1
#
_cell.length_a   1.000
_cell.length_b   1.000
_cell.length_c   1.000
_cell.angle_alpha   90.00
_cell.angle_beta   90.00
_cell.angle_gamma   90.00
#
_symmetry.space_group_name_H-M   'P 1'
#
loop_
_entity.id
_entity.type
_entity.pdbx_description
1 polymer ?
#
loop_
_entity_poly.entity_id
_entity_poly.type
_entity_poly.pdbx_seq_one_letter_code
_entity_poly.pdbx_strand_id
1 'polypeptide(L)'
;MFAQLLKFAQFKLAQFLRENFNFLVRQQLSELSFSHREPIKHLLIGSPKAVTSTIHYLHVLGYAKVGDWSPLLPTENSGEVMSILTRQILIQ
;
A
#
# COMPACT_ATOMS: atom_id res chain seq x y z
N MET A 1 50.52 16.69 -9.50
CA MET A 1 49.38 17.42 -8.89
C MET A 1 48.13 17.39 -9.78
N PHE A 2 48.19 17.76 -11.07
CA PHE A 2 47.03 17.73 -11.98
C PHE A 2 46.36 16.36 -12.19
N ALA A 3 47.13 15.27 -12.32
CA ALA A 3 46.57 13.94 -12.56
C ALA A 3 45.71 13.41 -11.38
N GLN A 4 45.99 13.84 -10.15
CA GLN A 4 45.19 13.47 -8.97
C GLN A 4 43.86 14.21 -8.96
N LEU A 5 43.85 15.48 -9.36
CA LEU A 5 42.63 16.28 -9.49
C LEU A 5 41.67 15.67 -10.53
N LEU A 6 42.20 15.22 -11.67
CA LEU A 6 41.40 14.57 -12.72
C LEU A 6 40.80 13.25 -12.24
N LYS A 7 41.58 12.40 -11.56
CA LYS A 7 41.07 11.14 -10.98
C LYS A 7 39.99 11.37 -9.92
N PHE A 8 40.16 12.41 -9.10
CA PHE A 8 39.16 12.81 -8.11
C PHE A 8 37.86 13.29 -8.76
N ALA A 9 37.97 14.12 -9.80
CA ALA A 9 36.81 14.60 -10.57
C ALA A 9 36.06 13.43 -11.25
N GLN A 10 36.78 12.49 -11.87
CA GLN A 10 36.19 11.29 -12.47
C GLN A 10 35.49 10.41 -11.43
N PHE A 11 36.10 10.22 -10.26
CA PHE A 11 35.50 9.46 -9.16
C PHE A 11 34.21 10.11 -8.65
N LYS A 12 34.22 11.43 -8.40
CA LYS A 12 33.02 12.17 -7.99
C LYS A 12 31.91 12.10 -9.03
N LEU A 13 32.25 12.22 -10.30
CA LEU A 13 31.28 12.13 -11.39
C LEU A 13 30.68 10.72 -11.48
N ALA A 14 31.51 9.67 -11.36
CA ALA A 14 31.04 8.29 -11.32
C ALA A 14 30.12 7.99 -10.11
N GLN A 15 30.44 8.55 -8.93
CA GLN A 15 29.58 8.43 -7.75
C GLN A 15 28.24 9.15 -7.94
N PHE A 16 28.27 10.39 -8.42
CA PHE A 16 27.05 11.15 -8.70
C PHE A 16 26.15 10.45 -9.72
N LEU A 17 26.72 9.96 -10.82
CA LEU A 17 25.96 9.21 -11.83
C LEU A 17 25.36 7.93 -11.25
N ARG A 18 26.09 7.21 -10.40
CA ARG A 18 25.61 5.98 -9.74
C ARG A 18 24.46 6.28 -8.78
N GLU A 19 24.58 7.32 -7.96
CA GLU A 19 23.53 7.71 -7.01
C GLU A 19 22.28 8.19 -7.74
N ASN A 20 22.43 9.00 -8.78
CA ASN A 20 21.31 9.49 -9.59
C ASN A 20 20.61 8.33 -10.31
N PHE A 21 21.35 7.40 -10.91
CA PHE A 21 20.76 6.21 -11.51
C PHE A 21 19.97 5.37 -10.50
N ASN A 22 20.54 5.13 -9.31
CA ASN A 22 19.84 4.39 -8.25
C ASN A 22 18.57 5.09 -7.76
N PHE A 23 18.57 6.43 -7.71
CA PHE A 23 17.40 7.22 -7.36
C PHE A 23 16.30 7.07 -8.42
N LEU A 24 16.65 7.23 -9.70
CA LEU A 24 15.70 7.11 -10.82
C LEU A 24 15.08 5.70 -10.91
N VAL A 25 15.89 4.65 -10.72
CA VAL A 25 15.40 3.26 -10.71
C VAL A 25 14.40 3.03 -9.56
N ARG A 26 14.66 3.58 -8.37
CA ARG A 26 13.72 3.46 -7.23
C ARG A 26 12.41 4.20 -7.49
N GLN A 27 12.49 5.39 -8.07
CA GLN A 27 11.31 6.19 -8.41
C GLN A 27 10.45 5.46 -9.45
N GLN A 28 11.07 4.94 -10.50
CA GLN A 28 10.36 4.20 -11.55
C GLN A 28 9.79 2.87 -11.05
N LEU A 29 10.51 2.11 -10.21
CA LEU A 29 9.97 0.90 -9.58
C LEU A 29 8.81 1.21 -8.63
N SER A 30 8.86 2.34 -7.92
CA SER A 30 7.74 2.78 -7.09
C SER A 30 6.51 3.12 -7.94
N GLU A 31 6.67 3.85 -9.04
CA GLU A 31 5.58 4.19 -9.96
C GLU A 31 4.98 2.97 -10.65
N LEU A 32 5.80 2.02 -11.11
CA LEU A 32 5.34 0.73 -11.64
C LEU A 32 4.60 -0.09 -10.58
N SER A 33 5.04 -0.04 -9.32
CA SER A 33 4.37 -0.77 -8.23
C SER A 33 3.01 -0.17 -7.84
N PHE A 34 2.77 1.11 -8.15
CA PHE A 34 1.47 1.76 -7.97
C PHE A 34 0.59 1.64 -9.22
N SER A 35 1.15 1.61 -10.44
CA SER A 35 0.35 1.52 -11.67
C SER A 35 -0.38 0.19 -11.83
N HIS A 36 0.09 -0.86 -11.17
CA HIS A 36 -0.55 -2.18 -11.16
C HIS A 36 -1.35 -2.42 -9.87
N ARG A 37 -1.70 -1.37 -9.12
CA ARG A 37 -2.56 -1.50 -7.94
C ARG A 37 -3.90 -0.83 -8.18
N GLU A 38 -4.96 -1.58 -7.98
CA GLU A 38 -6.33 -1.08 -8.08
C GLU A 38 -7.04 -1.11 -6.72
N PRO A 39 -7.89 -0.11 -6.45
CA PRO A 39 -8.69 -0.10 -5.24
C PRO A 39 -9.85 -1.10 -5.34
N ILE A 40 -9.98 -1.96 -4.34
CA ILE A 40 -11.16 -2.81 -4.14
C ILE A 40 -11.85 -2.46 -2.82
N LYS A 41 -13.19 -2.56 -2.81
CA LYS A 41 -14.00 -2.45 -1.61
C LYS A 41 -14.55 -3.82 -1.22
N HIS A 42 -14.29 -4.23 0.00
CA HIS A 42 -14.95 -5.38 0.63
C HIS A 42 -16.13 -4.85 1.43
N LEU A 43 -17.30 -5.45 1.22
CA LEU A 43 -18.53 -5.09 1.90
C LEU A 43 -18.99 -6.28 2.72
N LEU A 44 -19.09 -6.10 4.03
CA LEU A 44 -19.73 -7.05 4.93
C LEU A 44 -21.11 -6.51 5.28
N ILE A 45 -22.14 -7.35 5.15
CA ILE A 45 -23.52 -7.04 5.53
C ILE A 45 -24.05 -8.20 6.38
N GLY A 46 -24.75 -7.88 7.46
CA GLY A 46 -25.42 -8.86 8.31
C GLY A 46 -25.72 -8.31 9.68
N SER A 47 -25.99 -9.19 10.66
CA SER A 47 -26.19 -8.74 12.04
C SER A 47 -24.93 -8.05 12.60
N PRO A 48 -25.07 -7.11 13.56
CA PRO A 48 -23.92 -6.48 14.22
C PRO A 48 -22.90 -7.47 14.75
N LYS A 49 -23.37 -8.59 15.33
CA LYS A 49 -22.51 -9.66 15.85
C LYS A 49 -21.76 -10.37 14.73
N ALA A 50 -22.44 -10.71 13.63
CA ALA A 50 -21.82 -11.39 12.49
C ALA A 50 -20.74 -10.52 11.84
N VAL A 51 -21.04 -9.25 11.54
CA VAL A 51 -20.08 -8.33 10.92
C VAL A 51 -18.86 -8.12 11.82
N THR A 52 -19.08 -7.84 13.10
CA THR A 52 -17.99 -7.64 14.08
C THR A 52 -17.12 -8.89 14.22
N SER A 53 -17.73 -10.07 14.32
CA SER A 53 -16.99 -11.34 14.43
C SER A 53 -16.13 -11.62 13.20
N THR A 54 -16.67 -11.36 12.00
CA THR A 54 -15.92 -11.52 10.74
C THR A 54 -14.75 -10.55 10.66
N ILE A 55 -14.92 -9.28 11.07
CA ILE A 55 -13.82 -8.29 11.13
C ILE A 55 -12.68 -8.79 12.04
N HIS A 56 -13.01 -9.25 13.25
CA HIS A 56 -12.01 -9.80 14.17
C HIS A 56 -11.34 -11.06 13.62
N TYR A 57 -12.09 -11.94 12.97
CA TYR A 57 -11.55 -13.14 12.35
C TYR A 57 -10.56 -12.79 11.22
N LEU A 58 -10.92 -11.87 10.33
CA LEU A 58 -10.04 -11.38 9.26
C LEU A 58 -8.78 -10.69 9.82
N HIS A 59 -8.89 -10.02 10.98
CA HIS A 59 -7.74 -9.49 11.69
C HIS A 59 -6.79 -10.58 12.21
N VAL A 60 -7.33 -11.64 12.82
CA VAL A 60 -6.54 -12.79 13.29
C VAL A 60 -5.83 -13.49 12.12
N LEU A 61 -6.49 -13.57 10.95
CA LEU A 61 -5.88 -14.10 9.73
C LEU A 61 -4.84 -13.15 9.09
N GLY A 62 -4.63 -11.95 9.64
CA GLY A 62 -3.69 -10.96 9.11
C GLY A 62 -4.16 -10.30 7.81
N TYR A 63 -5.45 -10.43 7.46
CA TYR A 63 -5.99 -9.89 6.21
C TYR A 63 -6.13 -8.36 6.24
N ALA A 64 -6.69 -7.81 7.32
CA ALA A 64 -6.87 -6.38 7.56
C ALA A 64 -6.98 -6.09 9.07
N LYS A 65 -6.55 -4.92 9.54
CA LYS A 65 -6.73 -4.53 10.95
C LYS A 65 -8.18 -4.14 11.21
N VAL A 66 -8.62 -4.28 12.45
CA VAL A 66 -9.98 -3.88 12.87
C VAL A 66 -10.24 -2.41 12.53
N GLY A 67 -9.27 -1.53 12.76
CA GLY A 67 -9.38 -0.09 12.47
C GLY A 67 -9.34 0.29 10.98
N ASP A 68 -9.08 -0.66 10.07
CA ASP A 68 -9.08 -0.39 8.63
C ASP A 68 -10.51 -0.41 8.04
N TRP A 69 -11.46 -0.96 8.78
CA TRP A 69 -12.88 -1.03 8.41
C TRP A 69 -13.62 0.24 8.81
N SER A 70 -14.63 0.62 8.03
CA SER A 70 -15.55 1.69 8.43
C SER A 70 -16.28 1.31 9.72
N PRO A 71 -16.75 2.30 10.50
CA PRO A 71 -17.76 2.06 11.53
C PRO A 71 -18.95 1.26 10.98
N LEU A 72 -19.62 0.51 11.84
CA LEU A 72 -20.86 -0.18 11.47
C LEU A 72 -21.91 0.86 11.10
N LEU A 73 -22.46 0.75 9.89
CA LEU A 73 -23.53 1.62 9.40
C LEU A 73 -24.82 0.81 9.34
N PRO A 74 -25.97 1.36 9.77
CA PRO A 74 -27.25 0.69 9.59
C PRO A 74 -27.57 0.57 8.09
N THR A 75 -28.36 -0.43 7.75
CA THR A 75 -28.96 -0.58 6.42
C THR A 75 -30.47 -0.28 6.49
N GLU A 76 -31.18 -0.42 5.36
CA GLU A 76 -32.64 -0.36 5.33
C GLU A 76 -33.31 -1.49 6.12
N ASN A 77 -32.61 -2.61 6.33
CA ASN A 77 -33.12 -3.75 7.07
C ASN A 77 -32.87 -3.59 8.58
N SER A 78 -33.94 -3.63 9.38
CA SER A 78 -33.83 -3.55 10.83
C SER A 78 -32.98 -4.69 11.40
N GLY A 79 -31.98 -4.34 12.21
CA GLY A 79 -31.05 -5.30 12.81
C GLY A 79 -29.91 -5.73 11.89
N GLU A 80 -29.81 -5.17 10.69
CA GLU A 80 -28.72 -5.40 9.74
C GLU A 80 -27.83 -4.15 9.64
N VAL A 81 -26.52 -4.39 9.67
CA VAL A 81 -25.49 -3.36 9.52
C VAL A 81 -24.53 -3.76 8.40
N MET A 82 -23.80 -2.76 7.91
CA MET A 82 -22.72 -2.96 6.97
C MET A 82 -21.42 -2.30 7.45
N SER A 83 -20.29 -2.82 6.95
CA SER A 83 -18.97 -2.20 7.11
C SER A 83 -18.14 -2.40 5.84
N ILE A 84 -17.35 -1.39 5.50
CA ILE A 84 -16.60 -1.31 4.25
C ILE A 84 -15.10 -1.24 4.56
N LEU A 85 -14.32 -2.09 3.88
CA LEU A 85 -12.85 -2.02 3.84
C LEU A 85 -12.40 -1.66 2.43
N THR A 86 -11.53 -0.66 2.29
CA THR A 86 -10.92 -0.30 1.00
C THR A 86 -9.45 -0.69 0.99
N ARG A 87 -8.98 -1.43 -0.02
CA ARG A 87 -7.58 -1.84 -0.16
C ARG A 87 -7.06 -1.64 -1.58
N GLN A 88 -5.76 -1.41 -1.70
CA GLN A 88 -5.04 -1.40 -2.98
C GLN A 88 -4.46 -2.80 -3.24
N ILE A 89 -5.02 -3.51 -4.21
CA ILE A 89 -4.61 -4.87 -4.59
C ILE A 89 -3.78 -4.83 -5.86
N LEU A 90 -2.76 -5.69 -5.94
CA LEU A 90 -1.97 -5.81 -7.17
C LEU A 90 -2.76 -6.63 -8.20
N ILE A 91 -2.96 -6.07 -9.39
CA ILE A 91 -3.56 -6.76 -10.54
C ILE A 91 -2.49 -7.61 -11.25
N GLN A 92 -2.88 -8.79 -11.71
CA GLN A 92 -2.01 -9.75 -12.41
C GLN A 92 -2.17 -9.67 -13.92
#